data_AF-A0A2I1HQG0-F1
#
_entry.id   AF-A0A2I1HQG0-F1
#
_cell.length_a   1.000
_cell.length_b   1.000
_cell.length_c   1.000
_cell.angle_alpha   90.00
_cell.angle_beta   90.00
_cell.angle_gamma   90.00
#
_symmetry.space_group_name_H-M   'P 1'
#
loop_
_entity.id
_entity.type
_entity.pdbx_description
1 polymer ?
#
loop_
_entity_poly.entity_id
_entity_poly.type
_entity_poly.pdbx_seq_one_letter_code
_entity_poly.pdbx_strand_id
1 'polypeptide(L)'
;MSQPNFKVISDSLNALATEVPNLPNIPVFSVMEGLERIAKRVDQTSQRNDEISLRFNRVLTAYEQRTIARAVNSTICNSQATIEPLLTNDGNLPEDFPRNFLEIEGASEDTIKKLLFVYGQPTDGDVTICKRRLVGYLGIIALYI
;
A
#
# COMPACT_ATOMS: atom_id res chain seq x y z
N MET A 1 17.13 7.43 -13.44
CA MET A 1 16.26 8.16 -14.38
C MET A 1 15.54 9.24 -13.60
N SER A 2 15.63 10.51 -13.99
CA SER A 2 14.94 11.63 -13.35
C SER A 2 13.48 11.68 -13.80
N GLN A 3 12.54 11.81 -12.87
CA GLN A 3 11.13 12.01 -13.24
C GLN A 3 10.95 13.33 -14.00
N PRO A 4 10.07 13.39 -15.02
CA PRO A 4 9.74 14.63 -15.70
C PRO A 4 9.13 15.65 -14.74
N ASN A 5 9.53 16.92 -14.85
CA ASN A 5 8.91 17.99 -14.08
C ASN A 5 7.62 18.47 -14.79
N PHE A 6 6.49 17.86 -14.44
CA PHE A 6 5.19 18.16 -15.08
C PHE A 6 4.72 19.60 -14.86
N LYS A 7 5.13 20.24 -13.75
CA LYS A 7 4.86 21.66 -13.51
C LYS A 7 5.54 22.53 -14.57
N VAL A 8 6.83 22.31 -14.82
CA VAL A 8 7.58 23.03 -15.86
C VAL A 8 6.96 22.79 -17.25
N ILE A 9 6.47 21.58 -17.53
CA ILE A 9 5.79 21.27 -18.81
C ILE A 9 4.46 22.03 -18.92
N SER A 10 3.64 22.02 -17.87
CA SER A 10 2.36 22.74 -17.84
C SER A 10 2.56 24.26 -18.00
N ASP A 11 3.51 24.84 -17.26
CA ASP A 11 3.90 26.25 -17.36
C ASP A 11 4.36 26.61 -18.78
N SER A 12 5.16 25.74 -19.41
CA SER A 12 5.64 25.93 -20.79
C SER A 12 4.49 25.87 -21.81
N LEU A 13 3.52 24.97 -21.65
CA LEU A 13 2.37 24.86 -22.53
C LEU A 13 1.43 26.08 -22.40
N ASN A 14 1.25 26.59 -21.18
CA ASN A 14 0.48 27.80 -20.94
C ASN A 14 1.15 29.02 -21.58
N ALA A 15 2.47 29.15 -21.47
CA ALA A 15 3.22 30.20 -22.16
C ALA A 15 3.14 30.09 -23.69
N LEU A 16 3.17 28.87 -24.24
CA LEU A 16 2.95 28.69 -25.68
C LEU A 16 1.53 29.10 -26.09
N ALA A 17 0.51 28.76 -25.31
CA ALA A 17 -0.86 29.14 -25.59
C ALA A 17 -1.06 30.68 -25.63
N THR A 18 -0.28 31.44 -24.85
CA THR A 18 -0.31 32.91 -24.90
C THR A 18 0.40 33.50 -26.12
N GLU A 19 1.37 32.79 -26.71
CA GLU A 19 2.14 33.26 -27.86
C GLU A 19 1.57 32.83 -29.23
N VAL A 20 0.80 31.73 -29.28
CA VAL A 20 0.19 31.23 -30.53
C VAL A 20 -0.67 32.28 -31.28
N PRO A 21 -1.43 33.17 -30.62
CA PRO A 21 -2.17 34.24 -31.31
C PRO A 21 -1.29 35.20 -32.13
N ASN A 22 0.01 35.31 -31.81
CA ASN A 22 0.96 36.20 -32.48
C ASN A 22 1.56 35.57 -33.75
N LEU A 23 1.27 34.30 -34.05
CA LEU A 23 1.87 33.58 -35.18
C LEU A 23 1.07 33.79 -36.48
N PRO A 24 1.69 34.31 -37.55
CA PRO A 24 1.02 34.42 -38.85
C PRO A 24 0.84 33.03 -39.49
N ASN A 25 -0.29 32.84 -40.19
CA ASN A 25 -0.62 31.66 -41.03
C ASN A 25 -0.85 30.31 -40.32
N ILE A 26 -1.15 30.31 -39.02
CA ILE A 26 -1.54 29.08 -38.29
C ILE A 26 -3.04 29.14 -37.96
N PRO A 27 -3.78 28.01 -38.02
CA PRO A 27 -5.13 27.94 -37.45
C PRO A 27 -5.03 28.00 -35.91
N VAL A 28 -4.89 29.21 -35.38
CA VAL A 28 -4.69 29.55 -33.96
C VAL A 28 -5.66 28.80 -33.06
N PHE A 29 -6.94 28.74 -33.43
CA PHE A 29 -7.98 28.11 -32.63
C PHE A 29 -7.74 26.60 -32.38
N SER A 30 -7.40 25.83 -33.41
CA SER A 30 -7.18 24.38 -33.27
C SER A 30 -5.90 24.05 -32.51
N VAL A 31 -4.87 24.89 -32.65
CA VAL A 31 -3.62 24.77 -31.89
C VAL A 31 -3.84 25.11 -30.42
N MET A 32 -4.58 26.18 -30.10
CA MET A 32 -4.92 26.54 -28.74
C MET A 32 -5.75 25.45 -28.05
N GLU A 33 -6.78 24.90 -28.72
CA GLU A 33 -7.53 23.76 -28.18
C GLU A 33 -6.63 22.53 -27.94
N GLY A 34 -5.69 22.27 -28.84
CA GLY A 34 -4.71 21.19 -28.69
C GLY A 34 -3.82 21.38 -27.47
N LEU A 35 -3.25 22.57 -27.31
CA LEU A 35 -2.39 22.92 -26.17
C LEU A 35 -3.16 22.87 -24.85
N GLU A 36 -4.39 23.37 -24.80
CA GLU A 36 -5.23 23.32 -23.61
C GLU A 36 -5.55 21.87 -23.21
N ARG A 37 -5.86 21.00 -24.18
CA ARG A 37 -6.08 19.56 -23.91
C ARG A 37 -4.82 18.88 -23.38
N ILE A 38 -3.64 19.24 -23.90
CA ILE A 38 -2.37 18.66 -23.42
C ILE A 38 -2.06 19.16 -22.01
N ALA A 39 -2.19 20.46 -21.74
CA ALA A 39 -1.98 21.04 -20.41
C ALA A 39 -2.86 20.35 -19.36
N LYS A 40 -4.18 20.19 -19.65
CA LYS A 40 -5.10 19.47 -18.77
C LYS A 40 -4.68 18.02 -18.52
N ARG A 41 -4.18 17.31 -19.53
CA ARG A 41 -3.69 15.92 -19.37
C ARG A 41 -2.40 15.86 -18.55
N VAL A 42 -1.51 16.83 -18.71
CA VAL A 42 -0.28 16.95 -17.92
C VAL A 42 -0.61 17.17 -16.45
N ASP A 43 -1.52 18.10 -16.14
CA ASP A 43 -1.95 18.36 -14.77
C ASP A 43 -2.62 17.14 -14.12
N GLN A 44 -3.53 16.47 -14.84
CA GLN A 44 -4.15 15.22 -14.37
C GLN A 44 -3.11 14.12 -14.12
N THR A 45 -2.08 14.04 -14.95
CA THR A 45 -0.99 13.06 -14.77
C THR A 45 -0.14 13.41 -13.55
N SER A 46 0.15 14.69 -13.33
CA SER A 46 0.85 15.15 -12.13
C SER A 46 0.09 14.78 -10.87
N GLN A 47 -1.21 15.07 -10.82
CA GLN A 47 -2.06 14.74 -9.67
C GLN A 47 -2.08 13.24 -9.38
N ARG A 48 -2.23 12.40 -10.42
CA ARG A 48 -2.16 10.94 -10.27
C ARG A 48 -0.81 10.47 -9.75
N ASN A 49 0.30 11.06 -10.18
CA ASN A 49 1.63 10.71 -9.69
C ASN A 49 1.83 11.08 -8.21
N ASP A 50 1.28 12.23 -7.77
CA ASP A 50 1.31 12.63 -6.37
C ASP A 50 0.50 11.64 -5.50
N GLU A 51 -0.69 11.25 -5.96
CA GLU A 51 -1.51 10.23 -5.30
C GLU A 51 -0.81 8.88 -5.21
N ILE A 52 -0.17 8.43 -6.29
CA ILE A 52 0.61 7.18 -6.32
C ILE A 52 1.75 7.26 -5.31
N SER A 53 2.47 8.38 -5.26
CA SER A 53 3.58 8.58 -4.33
C SER A 53 3.12 8.51 -2.87
N LEU A 54 1.99 9.15 -2.55
CA LEU A 54 1.38 9.09 -1.22
C LEU A 54 0.95 7.66 -0.85
N ARG A 55 0.31 6.94 -1.77
CA ARG A 55 -0.08 5.54 -1.55
C ARG A 55 1.14 4.64 -1.35
N PHE A 56 2.19 4.85 -2.14
CA PHE A 56 3.42 4.08 -2.07
C PHE A 56 4.11 4.27 -0.72
N ASN A 57 4.24 5.51 -0.25
CA ASN A 57 4.81 5.80 1.07
C ASN A 57 4.03 5.12 2.20
N ARG A 58 2.69 5.13 2.15
CA ARG A 58 1.85 4.44 3.15
C ARG A 58 2.10 2.93 3.15
N VAL A 59 2.18 2.31 1.97
CA VAL A 59 2.44 0.86 1.84
C VAL A 59 3.82 0.51 2.38
N LEU A 60 4.84 1.33 2.08
CA LEU A 60 6.19 1.13 2.59
C LEU A 60 6.25 1.22 4.12
N THR A 61 5.68 2.27 4.72
CA THR A 61 5.65 2.41 6.18
C THR A 61 4.95 1.23 6.85
N ALA A 62 3.80 0.78 6.32
CA ALA A 62 3.11 -0.39 6.85
C ALA A 62 3.94 -1.67 6.72
N TYR A 63 4.65 -1.85 5.60
CA TYR A 63 5.53 -2.99 5.39
C TYR A 63 6.72 -3.01 6.37
N GLU A 64 7.37 -1.87 6.59
CA GLU A 64 8.46 -1.73 7.55
C GLU A 64 7.99 -2.07 8.98
N GLN A 65 6.86 -1.52 9.41
CA GLN A 65 6.29 -1.80 10.73
C GLN A 65 5.95 -3.28 10.92
N ARG A 66 5.37 -3.94 9.90
CA ARG A 66 5.16 -5.40 9.96
C ARG A 66 6.46 -6.18 10.05
N THR A 67 7.50 -5.73 9.37
CA THR A 67 8.82 -6.39 9.41
C THR A 67 9.43 -6.30 10.80
N ILE A 68 9.31 -5.13 11.45
CA ILE A 68 9.73 -4.95 12.85
C ILE A 68 8.91 -5.85 13.78
N ALA A 69 7.58 -5.85 13.65
CA ALA A 69 6.72 -6.71 14.47
C ALA A 69 7.04 -8.20 14.30
N ARG A 70 7.31 -8.66 13.07
CA ARG A 70 7.77 -10.04 12.81
C ARG A 70 9.12 -10.34 13.45
N ALA A 71 10.05 -9.40 13.40
CA ALA A 71 11.36 -9.57 14.02
C ALA A 71 11.22 -9.72 15.55
N VAL A 72 10.36 -8.91 16.18
CA VAL A 72 10.02 -9.06 17.61
C VAL A 72 9.38 -10.43 17.87
N ASN A 73 8.36 -10.80 17.11
CA ASN A 73 7.65 -12.07 17.26
C ASN A 73 8.54 -13.29 17.04
N SER A 74 9.59 -13.18 16.22
CA SER A 74 10.53 -14.29 16.00
C SER A 74 11.33 -14.68 17.24
N THR A 75 11.38 -13.81 18.25
CA THR A 75 12.03 -14.09 19.54
C THR A 75 11.11 -14.82 20.53
N ILE A 76 9.83 -15.00 20.19
CA ILE A 76 8.85 -15.67 21.05
C ILE A 76 9.16 -17.17 21.12
N CYS A 77 9.57 -17.61 22.30
CA CYS A 77 9.89 -19.01 22.61
C CYS A 77 8.95 -19.64 23.64
N ASN A 78 7.96 -18.91 24.16
CA ASN A 78 7.01 -19.41 25.15
C ASN A 78 5.57 -19.02 24.76
N SER A 79 4.60 -19.88 25.09
CA SER A 79 3.22 -19.74 24.61
C SER A 79 2.42 -18.60 25.26
N GLN A 80 2.91 -18.04 26.36
CA GLN A 80 2.28 -16.95 27.12
C GLN A 80 2.80 -15.56 26.71
N ALA A 81 3.92 -15.50 25.97
CA ALA A 81 4.52 -14.25 25.54
C ALA A 81 3.56 -13.47 24.65
N THR A 82 3.56 -12.15 24.84
CA THR A 82 2.74 -11.25 24.05
C THR A 82 3.21 -11.23 22.60
N ILE A 83 2.28 -11.39 21.68
CA ILE A 83 2.51 -11.27 20.24
C ILE A 83 2.33 -9.81 19.86
N GLU A 84 3.34 -9.23 19.20
CA GLU A 84 3.24 -7.91 18.60
C GLU A 84 2.32 -7.99 17.37
N PRO A 85 1.22 -7.22 17.34
CA PRO A 85 0.28 -7.27 16.24
C PRO A 85 0.86 -6.67 14.96
N LEU A 86 0.64 -7.33 13.83
CA LEU A 86 1.02 -6.81 12.52
C LEU A 86 -0.10 -5.89 11.99
N LEU A 87 0.29 -4.78 11.37
CA LEU A 87 -0.67 -3.95 10.63
C LEU A 87 -1.32 -4.72 9.47
N THR A 88 -2.57 -4.40 9.16
CA THR A 88 -3.29 -4.87 7.96
C THR A 88 -2.85 -4.10 6.71
N ASN A 89 -3.33 -4.49 5.53
CA ASN A 89 -3.03 -3.80 4.25
C ASN A 89 -3.49 -2.33 4.23
N ASP A 90 -4.48 -2.00 5.03
CA ASP A 90 -4.97 -0.64 5.19
C ASP A 90 -4.19 0.17 6.23
N GLY A 91 -3.16 -0.43 6.85
CA GLY A 91 -2.29 0.23 7.83
C GLY A 91 -2.89 0.31 9.24
N ASN A 92 -3.99 -0.39 9.51
CA ASN A 92 -4.62 -0.45 10.83
C ASN A 92 -4.23 -1.73 11.57
N LEU A 93 -4.45 -1.78 12.88
CA LEU A 93 -4.37 -3.04 13.61
C LEU A 93 -5.68 -3.85 13.39
N PRO A 94 -5.60 -5.18 13.25
CA PRO A 94 -6.80 -6.00 13.19
C PRO A 94 -7.57 -5.97 14.51
N GLU A 95 -8.90 -6.01 14.43
CA GLU A 95 -9.76 -6.19 15.59
C GLU A 95 -9.59 -7.60 16.18
N ASP A 96 -9.78 -7.71 17.51
CA ASP A 96 -9.73 -8.98 18.24
C ASP A 96 -8.44 -9.80 18.00
N PHE A 97 -7.29 -9.13 17.95
CA PHE A 97 -6.00 -9.78 17.75
C PHE A 97 -5.61 -10.65 18.96
N PRO A 98 -5.16 -11.90 18.74
CA PRO A 98 -4.76 -12.80 19.82
C PRO A 98 -3.52 -12.27 20.53
N ARG A 99 -3.58 -12.22 21.86
CA ARG A 99 -2.50 -11.66 22.70
C ARG A 99 -1.28 -12.55 22.74
N ASN A 100 -1.46 -13.87 22.65
CA ASN A 100 -0.39 -14.86 22.78
C ASN A 100 -0.71 -16.13 21.97
N PHE A 101 0.21 -17.09 22.01
CA PHE A 101 0.07 -18.33 21.25
C PHE A 101 -1.10 -19.20 21.73
N LEU A 102 -1.39 -19.23 23.03
CA LEU A 102 -2.51 -20.01 23.57
C LEU A 102 -3.86 -19.50 23.09
N GLU A 103 -4.01 -18.19 22.92
CA GLU A 103 -5.22 -17.61 22.32
C GLU A 103 -5.36 -18.03 20.85
N ILE A 104 -4.25 -18.16 20.10
CA ILE A 104 -4.26 -18.71 18.74
C ILE A 104 -4.65 -20.20 18.74
N GLU A 105 -4.10 -21.00 19.66
CA GLU A 105 -4.45 -22.42 19.78
C GLU A 105 -5.90 -22.65 20.17
N GLY A 106 -6.44 -21.83 21.07
CA GLY A 106 -7.83 -21.89 21.52
C GLY A 106 -8.84 -21.27 20.55
N ALA A 107 -8.39 -20.45 19.59
CA ALA A 107 -9.28 -19.78 18.65
C ALA A 107 -10.01 -20.77 17.71
N SER A 108 -11.25 -20.41 17.36
CA SER A 108 -12.06 -21.14 16.39
C SER A 108 -11.49 -21.01 14.97
N GLU A 109 -11.88 -21.91 14.08
CA GLU A 109 -11.50 -21.86 12.67
C GLU A 109 -11.93 -20.54 12.01
N ASP A 110 -13.15 -20.09 12.28
CA ASP A 110 -13.69 -18.84 11.74
C ASP A 110 -12.85 -17.63 12.16
N THR A 111 -12.44 -17.56 13.44
CA THR A 111 -11.58 -16.47 13.93
C THR A 111 -10.23 -16.45 13.22
N ILE A 112 -9.59 -17.62 13.07
CA ILE A 112 -8.30 -17.73 12.39
C ILE A 112 -8.41 -17.36 10.92
N LYS A 113 -9.45 -17.87 10.22
CA LYS A 113 -9.69 -17.55 8.80
C LYS A 113 -10.02 -16.08 8.59
N LYS A 114 -10.77 -15.45 9.51
CA LYS A 114 -11.04 -14.00 9.48
C LYS A 114 -9.72 -13.20 9.58
N LEU A 115 -8.83 -13.55 10.51
CA LEU A 115 -7.52 -12.90 10.64
C LEU A 115 -6.65 -13.11 9.39
N LEU A 116 -6.57 -14.33 8.85
CA LEU A 116 -5.85 -14.61 7.61
C LEU A 116 -6.39 -13.78 6.44
N PHE A 117 -7.72 -13.71 6.31
CA PHE A 117 -8.38 -12.91 5.28
C PHE A 117 -8.02 -11.41 5.40
N VAL A 118 -8.07 -10.86 6.61
CA VAL A 118 -7.68 -9.46 6.89
C VAL A 118 -6.21 -9.20 6.51
N TYR A 119 -5.33 -10.18 6.69
CA TYR A 119 -3.93 -10.11 6.25
C TYR A 119 -3.70 -10.43 4.77
N GLY A 120 -4.76 -10.69 4.00
CA GLY A 120 -4.68 -11.11 2.60
C GLY A 120 -3.96 -12.44 2.41
N GLN A 121 -3.98 -13.31 3.43
CA GLN A 121 -3.41 -14.65 3.38
C GLN A 121 -4.46 -15.67 2.88
N PRO A 122 -4.03 -16.75 2.22
CA PRO A 122 -4.93 -17.83 1.84
C PRO A 122 -5.66 -18.43 3.06
N THR A 123 -6.93 -18.80 2.90
CA THR A 123 -7.80 -19.37 3.94
C THR A 123 -8.22 -20.82 3.65
N ASP A 124 -7.65 -21.42 2.60
CA ASP A 124 -7.83 -22.82 2.26
C ASP A 124 -7.19 -23.75 3.30
N GLY A 125 -7.77 -24.94 3.43
CA GLY A 125 -7.34 -25.97 4.36
C GLY A 125 -8.17 -25.99 5.65
N ASP A 126 -7.82 -26.95 6.51
CA ASP A 126 -8.38 -27.09 7.85
C ASP A 126 -7.81 -26.03 8.81
N VAL A 127 -8.39 -25.99 10.02
CA VAL A 127 -7.97 -25.06 11.09
C VAL A 127 -6.50 -25.17 11.46
N THR A 128 -5.91 -26.37 11.40
CA THR A 128 -4.50 -26.60 11.77
C THR A 128 -3.57 -25.95 10.74
N ILE A 129 -3.86 -26.15 9.45
CA ILE A 129 -3.11 -25.50 8.36
C ILE A 129 -3.25 -23.98 8.46
N CYS A 130 -4.46 -23.48 8.72
CA CYS A 130 -4.71 -22.05 8.86
C CYS A 130 -3.94 -21.46 10.07
N LYS A 131 -3.95 -22.15 11.22
CA LYS A 131 -3.18 -21.72 12.40
C LYS A 131 -1.68 -21.69 12.12
N ARG A 132 -1.13 -22.73 11.50
CA ARG A 132 0.28 -22.76 11.06
C ARG A 132 0.63 -21.57 10.17
N ARG A 133 -0.23 -21.30 9.18
CA ARG A 133 -0.07 -20.19 8.24
C ARG A 133 -0.08 -18.85 8.96
N LEU A 134 -1.01 -18.65 9.89
CA LEU A 134 -1.09 -17.42 10.68
C LEU A 134 0.17 -17.24 11.52
N VAL A 135 0.56 -18.25 12.29
CA VAL A 135 1.74 -18.22 13.17
C VAL A 135 3.02 -17.93 12.39
N GLY A 136 3.20 -18.60 11.25
CA GLY A 136 4.32 -18.33 10.34
C GLY A 136 4.29 -16.92 9.75
N TYR A 137 3.11 -16.42 9.37
CA TYR A 137 2.95 -15.05 8.87
C TYR A 137 3.27 -13.99 9.93
N LEU A 138 2.92 -14.26 11.20
CA LEU A 138 3.23 -13.39 12.34
C LEU A 138 4.72 -13.43 12.71
N GLY A 139 5.50 -14.37 12.17
CA GLY A 139 6.94 -14.50 12.40
C GLY A 139 7.31 -15.37 13.59
N ILE A 140 6.37 -16.13 14.17
CA ILE A 140 6.62 -16.99 15.34
C ILE A 140 7.10 -18.35 14.83
N ILE A 141 8.36 -18.70 15.08
CA ILE A 141 8.98 -19.92 14.51
C ILE A 141 9.12 -21.04 15.55
N ALA A 142 9.43 -20.69 16.80
CA ALA A 142 9.86 -21.66 17.82
C ALA A 142 8.75 -22.57 18.36
N LEU A 143 7.48 -22.16 18.26
CA LEU A 143 6.34 -22.85 18.90
C LEU A 143 5.54 -23.75 17.95
N TYR A 144 5.89 -23.79 16.66
CA TYR A 144 5.14 -24.54 15.63
C TYR A 144 6.02 -25.57 14.91
N ILE A 145 6.97 -26.16 15.64
CA ILE A 145 7.81 -27.29 15.20
C ILE A 145 7.12 -28.60 15.58
#